data_AF-A4I2K3-F1
#
_entry.id   AF-A4I2K3-F1
#
_cell.length_a   1.000
_cell.length_b   1.000
_cell.length_c   1.000
_cell.angle_alpha   90.00
_cell.angle_beta   90.00
_cell.angle_gamma   90.00
#
_symmetry.space_group_name_H-M   'P 1'
#
loop_
_entity.id
_entity.type
_entity.pdbx_description
1 polymer ?
#
loop_
_entity_poly.entity_id
_entity_poly.type
_entity_poly.pdbx_seq_one_letter_code
_entity_poly.pdbx_strand_id
1 'polypeptide(L)'
;MARTLLFLLSILVIAAAATAHELHLPADIYDHAAGEWSVELVSSCRLPLLGSVTFHNNTAVVEWKEVGAPEMKISGRSATSSLSVAALSDFLTKDSHELSYVMCERQENYLATPQRPVQVAGMTTTYIKAYSGVLSSSSDGSTCDGSSERTIAIQALGAPFTPSKGKAWQMKEALYAIDIVLDTRNVEGTCASKRGAGVSDAALGNDKRSRKRRAHRTLSSGMAVSTADAMTAENGIVTLRFIRRSAAHQPWFIRYYTPIVFATIFIMYRMAHSFSYTRAAKSSPRSESSGGETAGDAGRIALSGCNSNSIDT
;
A
#
# COMPACT_ATOMS: atom_id res chain seq x y z
N MET A 1 6.45 30.11 43.46
CA MET A 1 5.53 29.47 42.49
C MET A 1 6.19 29.21 41.12
N ALA A 2 7.00 30.10 40.55
CA ALA A 2 7.64 29.88 39.24
C ALA A 2 8.59 28.66 39.17
N ARG A 3 9.36 28.38 40.23
CA ARG A 3 10.31 27.24 40.27
C ARG A 3 9.63 25.87 40.20
N THR A 4 8.47 25.71 40.83
CA THR A 4 7.70 24.45 40.82
C THR A 4 7.08 24.17 39.46
N LEU A 5 6.66 25.21 38.75
CA LEU A 5 6.06 25.10 37.41
C LEU A 5 7.12 24.74 36.34
N LEU A 6 8.34 25.28 36.48
CA LEU A 6 9.50 24.92 35.66
C LEU A 6 9.92 23.46 35.85
N PHE A 7 9.93 22.98 37.10
CA PHE A 7 10.21 21.57 37.39
C PHE A 7 9.16 20.63 36.80
N LEU A 8 7.87 20.94 36.94
CA LEU A 8 6.79 20.14 36.35
C LEU A 8 6.86 20.12 34.82
N LEU A 9 7.15 21.25 34.17
CA LEU A 9 7.38 21.31 32.72
C LEU A 9 8.59 20.47 32.30
N SER A 10 9.69 20.50 33.05
CA SER A 10 10.85 19.64 32.75
C SER A 10 10.53 18.16 32.91
N ILE A 11 9.78 17.76 33.93
CA ILE A 11 9.35 16.36 34.12
C ILE A 11 8.40 15.94 32.98
N LEU A 12 7.50 16.82 32.54
CA LEU A 12 6.55 16.53 31.46
C LEU A 12 7.24 16.46 30.08
N VAL A 13 8.26 17.29 29.85
CA VAL A 13 9.12 17.22 28.65
C VAL A 13 9.99 15.96 28.68
N ILE A 14 10.56 15.60 29.83
CA ILE A 14 11.35 14.37 29.99
C ILE A 14 10.43 13.14 29.83
N ALA A 15 9.24 13.15 30.42
CA ALA A 15 8.28 12.05 30.28
C ALA A 15 7.73 11.92 28.85
N ALA A 16 7.50 13.04 28.15
CA ALA A 16 7.10 13.02 26.75
C ALA A 16 8.23 12.60 25.79
N ALA A 17 9.49 12.87 26.16
CA ALA A 17 10.66 12.46 25.40
C ALA A 17 11.08 10.99 25.67
N ALA A 18 10.57 10.36 26.72
CA ALA A 18 11.14 9.12 27.25
C ALA A 18 10.60 7.80 26.69
N THR A 19 9.49 7.71 25.94
CA THR A 19 8.93 6.37 25.63
C THR A 19 8.22 6.24 24.28
N ALA A 20 8.53 7.07 23.29
CA ALA A 20 8.09 6.75 21.93
C ALA A 20 9.05 5.72 21.32
N HIS A 21 8.69 4.44 21.41
CA HIS A 21 9.39 3.41 20.65
C HIS A 21 9.16 3.68 19.16
N GLU A 22 10.23 4.04 18.45
CA GLU A 22 10.20 4.34 17.02
C GLU A 22 10.81 3.21 16.20
N LEU A 23 10.21 2.92 15.06
CA LEU A 23 10.84 2.22 13.94
C LEU A 23 11.44 3.26 13.01
N HIS A 24 12.74 3.21 12.79
CA HIS A 24 13.41 4.04 11.80
C HIS A 24 13.47 3.31 10.47
N LEU A 25 13.07 3.99 9.39
CA LEU A 25 13.30 3.55 8.02
C LEU A 25 14.40 4.41 7.38
N PRO A 26 15.14 3.88 6.38
CA PRO A 26 15.95 4.72 5.51
C PRO A 26 15.14 5.90 4.98
N ALA A 27 15.64 7.11 5.17
CA ALA A 27 14.91 8.36 4.86
C ALA A 27 14.40 8.39 3.43
N ASP A 28 15.16 7.85 2.48
CA ASP A 28 14.75 7.79 1.08
C ASP A 28 13.58 6.82 0.83
N ILE A 29 13.41 5.76 1.62
CA ILE A 29 12.19 4.94 1.58
C ILE A 29 11.04 5.73 2.20
N TYR A 30 11.24 6.31 3.39
CA TYR A 30 10.21 7.02 4.13
C TYR A 30 9.64 8.22 3.34
N ASP A 31 10.52 9.03 2.75
CA ASP A 31 10.16 10.23 1.97
C ASP A 31 9.37 9.92 0.69
N HIS A 32 9.44 8.68 0.20
CA HIS A 32 8.76 8.19 -1.00
C HIS A 32 7.58 7.25 -0.69
N ALA A 33 7.21 7.12 0.59
CA ALA A 33 6.13 6.28 1.08
C ALA A 33 4.84 7.05 1.37
N ALA A 34 4.68 8.30 0.93
CA ALA A 34 3.52 9.12 1.28
C ALA A 34 2.17 8.47 0.88
N GLY A 35 1.14 8.75 1.67
CA GLY A 35 -0.22 8.26 1.47
C GLY A 35 -0.61 7.16 2.44
N GLU A 36 -1.70 6.45 2.12
CA GLU A 36 -2.31 5.42 2.98
C GLU A 36 -1.85 4.01 2.62
N TRP A 37 -1.48 3.24 3.64
CA TRP A 37 -0.94 1.89 3.54
C TRP A 37 -1.65 0.95 4.50
N SER A 38 -1.80 -0.30 4.08
CA SER A 38 -2.10 -1.42 4.98
C SER A 38 -0.79 -1.99 5.51
N VAL A 39 -0.79 -2.33 6.80
CA VAL A 39 0.34 -2.92 7.50
C VAL A 39 -0.01 -4.34 7.92
N GLU A 40 0.91 -5.27 7.73
CA GLU A 40 0.83 -6.65 8.21
C GLU A 40 2.11 -6.98 8.96
N LEU A 41 1.98 -7.50 10.19
CA LEU A 41 3.11 -7.89 11.02
C LEU A 41 2.93 -9.34 11.47
N VAL A 42 3.93 -10.17 11.21
CA VAL A 42 3.97 -11.59 11.59
C VAL A 42 5.24 -11.84 12.38
N SER A 43 5.11 -12.50 13.53
CA SER A 43 6.22 -12.80 14.45
C SER A 43 5.97 -14.12 15.19
N SER A 44 6.99 -14.67 15.84
CA SER A 44 6.83 -15.78 16.79
C SER A 44 6.31 -15.34 18.16
N CYS A 45 6.57 -14.09 18.57
CA CYS A 45 6.27 -13.62 19.93
C CYS A 45 4.80 -13.21 20.11
N ARG A 46 4.12 -12.82 19.03
CA ARG A 46 2.71 -12.41 19.04
C ARG A 46 1.97 -12.96 17.83
N LEU A 47 0.66 -13.08 18.00
CA LEU A 47 -0.25 -13.36 16.89
C LEU A 47 -0.08 -12.30 15.78
N PRO A 48 -0.29 -12.67 14.51
CA PRO A 48 -0.24 -11.73 13.41
C PRO A 48 -1.16 -10.53 13.63
N LEU A 49 -0.67 -9.32 13.34
CA LEU A 49 -1.43 -8.08 13.47
C LEU A 49 -1.65 -7.43 12.10
N LEU A 50 -2.78 -6.74 11.97
CA LEU A 50 -3.13 -5.98 10.78
C LEU A 50 -3.47 -4.55 11.16
N GLY A 51 -2.97 -3.59 10.38
CA GLY A 51 -3.20 -2.18 10.66
C GLY A 51 -3.25 -1.33 9.39
N SER A 52 -3.36 -0.03 9.60
CA SER A 52 -3.15 0.98 8.58
C SER A 52 -2.19 2.05 9.07
N VAL A 53 -1.48 2.68 8.13
CA VAL A 53 -0.61 3.82 8.42
C VAL A 53 -0.75 4.83 7.30
N THR A 54 -0.76 6.10 7.68
CA THR A 54 -0.69 7.21 6.72
C THR A 54 0.64 7.89 6.87
N PHE A 55 1.51 7.77 5.87
CA PHE A 55 2.78 8.47 5.86
C PHE A 55 2.54 9.91 5.43
N HIS A 56 2.74 10.82 6.38
CA HIS A 56 2.62 12.25 6.16
C HIS A 56 3.67 12.97 6.99
N ASN A 57 4.38 13.92 6.38
CA ASN A 57 5.47 14.67 7.04
C ASN A 57 6.53 13.72 7.61
N ASN A 58 7.05 14.00 8.81
CA ASN A 58 8.27 13.37 9.34
C ASN A 58 8.01 12.12 10.22
N THR A 59 6.77 11.91 10.66
CA THR A 59 6.41 10.76 11.49
C THR A 59 5.07 10.17 11.04
N ALA A 60 4.94 8.85 11.18
CA ALA A 60 3.72 8.12 10.91
C ALA A 60 3.39 7.19 12.09
N VAL A 61 2.12 6.97 12.38
CA VAL A 61 1.67 6.10 13.47
C VAL A 61 0.82 4.98 12.88
N VAL A 62 1.12 3.74 13.27
CA VAL A 62 0.34 2.58 12.84
C VAL A 62 -0.91 2.46 13.70
N GLU A 63 -2.07 2.46 13.05
CA GLU A 63 -3.37 2.17 13.63
C GLU A 63 -3.67 0.68 13.47
N TRP A 64 -3.42 -0.09 14.52
CA TRP A 64 -3.73 -1.52 14.55
C TRP A 64 -5.24 -1.76 14.65
N LYS A 65 -5.71 -2.87 14.07
CA LYS A 65 -7.10 -3.30 14.20
C LYS A 65 -7.37 -3.95 15.56
N GLU A 66 -6.37 -4.62 16.12
CA GLU A 66 -6.47 -5.33 17.37
C GLU A 66 -6.31 -4.39 18.57
N VAL A 67 -7.29 -4.43 19.49
CA VAL A 67 -7.23 -3.65 20.74
C VAL A 67 -6.11 -4.19 21.64
N GLY A 68 -5.27 -3.29 22.16
CA GLY A 68 -4.13 -3.66 23.02
C GLY A 68 -2.82 -3.93 22.26
N ALA A 69 -2.82 -3.76 20.93
CA ALA A 69 -1.58 -3.74 20.16
C ALA A 69 -0.69 -2.55 20.59
N PRO A 70 0.65 -2.70 20.57
CA PRO A 70 1.58 -1.67 21.02
C PRO A 70 1.58 -0.49 20.05
N GLU A 71 1.74 0.73 20.58
CA GLU A 71 1.86 1.91 19.74
C GLU A 71 3.15 1.82 18.92
N MET A 72 3.04 2.02 17.61
CA MET A 72 4.16 1.95 16.70
C MET A 72 4.27 3.26 15.92
N LYS A 73 5.33 4.01 16.21
CA LYS A 73 5.70 5.21 15.46
C LYS A 73 6.80 4.87 14.46
N ILE A 74 6.72 5.47 13.28
CA ILE A 74 7.65 5.28 12.18
C ILE A 74 8.22 6.65 11.81
N SER A 75 9.54 6.74 11.65
CA SER A 75 10.21 7.96 11.20
C SER A 75 11.30 7.64 10.18
N GLY A 76 11.59 8.61 9.32
CA GLY A 76 12.67 8.52 8.34
C GLY A 76 13.99 9.02 8.93
N ARG A 77 15.07 8.23 8.79
CA ARG A 77 16.41 8.62 9.26
C ARG A 77 17.48 8.19 8.26
N SER A 78 18.63 8.87 8.26
CA SER A 78 19.71 8.55 7.31
C SER A 78 20.13 7.08 7.40
N ALA A 79 20.22 6.40 6.25
CA ALA A 79 20.68 5.01 6.16
C ALA A 79 22.12 4.81 6.68
N THR A 80 22.90 5.88 6.80
CA THR A 80 24.27 5.87 7.33
C THR A 80 24.36 5.95 8.85
N SER A 81 23.24 6.15 9.54
CA SER A 81 23.18 6.20 11.00
C SER A 81 22.65 4.87 11.57
N SER A 82 22.85 4.65 12.86
CA SER A 82 22.14 3.57 13.57
C SER A 82 20.64 3.87 13.60
N LEU A 83 19.85 2.88 13.19
CA LEU A 83 18.41 2.94 13.01
C LEU A 83 17.74 2.07 14.08
N SER A 84 16.65 2.56 14.67
CA SER A 84 15.94 1.84 15.73
C SER A 84 14.87 0.89 15.18
N VAL A 85 14.71 -0.26 15.82
CA VAL A 85 13.51 -1.12 15.69
C VAL A 85 12.80 -1.25 17.04
N ALA A 86 12.97 -0.28 17.95
CA ALA A 86 12.40 -0.31 19.29
C ALA A 86 10.87 -0.49 19.27
N ALA A 87 10.18 0.09 18.27
CA ALA A 87 8.73 -0.10 18.12
C ALA A 87 8.29 -1.55 17.89
N LEU A 88 9.23 -2.43 17.56
CA LEU A 88 9.01 -3.85 17.31
C LEU A 88 9.48 -4.74 18.48
N SER A 89 9.98 -4.18 19.59
CA SER A 89 10.60 -4.93 20.69
C SER A 89 9.74 -6.11 21.18
N ASP A 90 8.45 -5.85 21.40
CA ASP A 90 7.40 -6.80 21.80
C ASP A 90 7.14 -7.95 20.81
N PHE A 91 7.59 -7.80 19.56
CA PHE A 91 7.45 -8.79 18.49
C PHE A 91 8.75 -9.54 18.23
N LEU A 92 9.89 -8.93 18.57
CA LEU A 92 11.22 -9.48 18.32
C LEU A 92 11.69 -10.39 19.47
N THR A 93 11.39 -10.01 20.71
CA THR A 93 11.86 -10.70 21.91
C THR A 93 10.75 -10.78 22.96
N LYS A 94 10.84 -11.76 23.85
CA LYS A 94 9.90 -11.97 24.96
C LYS A 94 10.01 -10.88 26.03
N ASP A 95 11.22 -10.37 26.24
CA ASP A 95 11.54 -9.40 27.29
C ASP A 95 11.52 -7.95 26.77
N SER A 96 11.05 -7.75 25.54
CA SER A 96 10.91 -6.44 24.88
C SER A 96 12.22 -5.65 24.84
N HIS A 97 13.34 -6.34 24.60
CA HIS A 97 14.63 -5.69 24.41
C HIS A 97 14.60 -4.80 23.17
N GLU A 98 15.04 -3.56 23.34
CA GLU A 98 15.22 -2.64 22.22
C GLU A 98 16.42 -3.07 21.39
N LEU A 99 16.22 -3.16 20.08
CA LEU A 99 17.27 -3.44 19.12
C LEU A 99 17.44 -2.24 18.20
N SER A 100 18.66 -2.10 17.71
CA SER A 100 19.03 -1.17 16.66
C SER A 100 19.64 -1.94 15.50
N TYR A 101 19.79 -1.28 14.36
CA TYR A 101 20.43 -1.86 13.20
C TYR A 101 21.23 -0.83 12.41
N VAL A 102 22.21 -1.33 11.67
CA VAL A 102 22.99 -0.56 10.71
C VAL A 102 22.85 -1.18 9.33
N MET A 103 22.83 -0.34 8.30
CA MET A 103 22.76 -0.79 6.91
C MET A 103 24.17 -1.04 6.39
N CYS A 104 24.38 -2.22 5.83
CA CYS A 104 25.68 -2.67 5.31
C CYS A 104 25.73 -2.59 3.80
N GLU A 105 24.65 -2.97 3.13
CA GLU A 105 24.58 -2.98 1.68
C GLU A 105 23.30 -2.31 1.20
N ARG A 106 23.41 -1.73 0.01
CA ARG A 106 22.29 -1.15 -0.72
C ARG A 106 22.33 -1.70 -2.14
N GLN A 107 21.23 -2.25 -2.59
CA GLN A 107 21.06 -2.75 -3.94
C GLN A 107 19.89 -2.03 -4.62
N GLU A 108 20.08 -1.66 -5.87
CA GLU A 108 19.06 -1.03 -6.70
C GLU A 108 18.94 -1.83 -8.00
N ASN A 109 17.73 -2.28 -8.32
CA ASN A 109 17.47 -3.06 -9.52
C ASN A 109 16.28 -2.49 -10.29
N TYR A 110 16.36 -2.55 -11.62
CA TYR A 110 15.27 -2.21 -12.50
C TYR A 110 14.77 -3.49 -13.17
N LEU A 111 13.52 -3.85 -12.91
CA LEU A 111 12.89 -5.00 -13.56
C LEU A 111 11.87 -4.50 -14.58
N ALA A 112 11.99 -4.95 -15.82
CA ALA A 112 10.95 -4.72 -16.82
C ALA A 112 9.68 -5.49 -16.41
N THR A 113 8.58 -4.77 -16.27
CA THR A 113 7.30 -5.32 -15.82
C THR A 113 6.19 -4.77 -16.72
N PRO A 114 6.09 -5.24 -17.97
CA PRO A 114 5.15 -4.70 -18.95
C PRO A 114 3.69 -5.04 -18.62
N GLN A 115 3.45 -6.12 -17.86
CA GLN A 115 2.11 -6.53 -17.43
C GLN A 115 1.96 -6.27 -15.93
N ARG A 116 1.06 -5.36 -15.57
CA ARG A 116 0.83 -4.96 -14.19
C ARG A 116 -0.66 -4.93 -13.83
N PRO A 117 -0.99 -5.12 -12.53
CA PRO A 117 -2.31 -4.78 -12.01
C PRO A 117 -2.67 -3.31 -12.30
N VAL A 118 -3.97 -3.04 -12.46
CA VAL A 118 -4.51 -1.75 -12.92
C VAL A 118 -3.98 -0.54 -12.14
N GLN A 119 -3.74 -0.70 -10.83
CA GLN A 119 -3.29 0.35 -9.92
C GLN A 119 -1.93 0.97 -10.31
N VAL A 120 -1.11 0.23 -11.05
CA VAL A 120 0.24 0.63 -11.49
C VAL A 120 0.45 0.42 -12.99
N ALA A 121 -0.63 0.27 -13.77
CA ALA A 121 -0.59 -0.09 -15.19
C ALA A 121 0.21 0.90 -16.08
N GLY A 122 0.46 2.13 -15.62
CA GLY A 122 1.29 3.10 -16.33
C GLY A 122 2.81 2.89 -16.18
N MET A 123 3.27 1.97 -15.31
CA MET A 123 4.68 1.73 -15.06
C MET A 123 5.19 0.54 -15.86
N THR A 124 6.09 0.77 -16.83
CA THR A 124 6.73 -0.30 -17.60
C THR A 124 7.90 -0.97 -16.87
N THR A 125 8.42 -0.33 -15.82
CA THR A 125 9.58 -0.80 -15.05
C THR A 125 9.31 -0.72 -13.56
N THR A 126 9.59 -1.78 -12.80
CA THR A 126 9.65 -1.74 -11.33
C THR A 126 11.03 -1.33 -10.91
N TYR A 127 11.12 -0.29 -10.10
CA TYR A 127 12.31 0.01 -9.32
C TYR A 127 12.23 -0.77 -8.01
N ILE A 128 13.27 -1.56 -7.76
CA ILE A 128 13.48 -2.30 -6.51
C ILE A 128 14.66 -1.67 -5.80
N LYS A 129 14.44 -1.26 -4.57
CA LYS A 129 15.49 -0.82 -3.67
C LYS A 129 15.55 -1.74 -2.47
N ALA A 130 16.68 -2.38 -2.26
CA ALA A 130 16.88 -3.29 -1.15
C ALA A 130 18.04 -2.80 -0.27
N TYR A 131 17.87 -2.91 1.03
CA TYR A 131 18.91 -2.72 2.02
C TYR A 131 19.09 -4.01 2.80
N SER A 132 20.34 -4.34 3.13
CA SER A 132 20.67 -5.41 4.07
C SER A 132 21.51 -4.85 5.20
N GLY A 133 21.37 -5.41 6.40
CA GLY A 133 22.02 -4.88 7.60
C GLY A 133 22.14 -5.89 8.72
N VAL A 134 22.66 -5.42 9.84
CA VAL A 134 22.91 -6.23 11.05
C VAL A 134 22.15 -5.61 12.22
N LEU A 135 21.38 -6.44 12.93
CA LEU A 135 20.70 -6.12 14.18
C LEU A 135 21.69 -6.23 15.35
N SER A 136 21.57 -5.31 16.30
CA SER A 136 22.38 -5.28 17.51
C SER A 136 21.56 -4.76 18.68
N SER A 137 21.75 -5.37 19.85
CA SER A 137 21.24 -4.88 21.13
C SER A 137 22.01 -3.66 21.64
N SER A 138 23.22 -3.41 21.13
CA SER A 138 24.02 -2.21 21.41
C SER A 138 23.98 -1.24 20.24
N SER A 139 23.77 0.05 20.52
CA SER A 139 23.82 1.12 19.52
C SER A 139 25.18 1.24 18.82
N ASP A 140 26.26 0.78 19.48
CA ASP A 140 27.64 1.02 19.07
C ASP A 140 28.30 -0.25 18.51
N GLY A 141 27.64 -1.40 18.63
CA GLY A 141 28.26 -2.73 18.43
C GLY A 141 28.04 -3.38 17.07
N SER A 142 27.21 -2.82 16.19
CA SER A 142 26.96 -3.42 14.88
C SER A 142 27.99 -2.97 13.85
N THR A 143 28.88 -3.89 13.47
CA THR A 143 29.84 -3.68 12.39
C THR A 143 29.40 -4.42 11.13
N CYS A 144 29.46 -3.73 9.99
CA CYS A 144 29.19 -4.31 8.68
C CYS A 144 30.40 -5.06 8.12
N ASP A 145 30.99 -5.94 8.91
CA ASP A 145 32.05 -6.81 8.40
C ASP A 145 31.48 -7.89 7.45
N GLY A 146 32.36 -8.50 6.65
CA GLY A 146 31.97 -9.54 5.69
C GLY A 146 31.57 -10.87 6.34
N SER A 147 31.84 -11.04 7.64
CA SER A 147 31.50 -12.23 8.42
C SER A 147 30.14 -12.16 9.12
N SER A 148 29.63 -10.94 9.35
CA SER A 148 28.37 -10.71 10.06
C SER A 148 27.18 -11.11 9.21
N GLU A 149 26.37 -12.03 9.72
CA GLU A 149 25.12 -12.44 9.08
C GLU A 149 24.18 -11.22 8.94
N ARG A 150 23.57 -11.06 7.75
CA ARG A 150 22.62 -9.97 7.50
C ARG A 150 21.28 -10.34 8.13
N THR A 151 21.01 -9.80 9.31
CA THR A 151 19.82 -10.14 10.08
C THR A 151 18.65 -9.20 9.84
N ILE A 152 18.82 -8.14 9.04
CA ILE A 152 17.70 -7.31 8.59
C ILE A 152 17.78 -7.09 7.08
N ALA A 153 16.63 -7.19 6.42
CA ALA A 153 16.46 -6.83 5.02
C ALA A 153 15.25 -5.90 4.88
N ILE A 154 15.42 -4.80 4.15
CA ILE A 154 14.34 -3.87 3.80
C ILE A 154 14.25 -3.82 2.28
N GLN A 155 13.11 -4.17 1.71
CA GLN A 155 12.87 -4.12 0.27
C GLN A 155 11.71 -3.19 -0.04
N ALA A 156 11.96 -2.16 -0.83
CA ALA A 156 10.96 -1.23 -1.34
C ALA A 156 10.75 -1.42 -2.84
N LEU A 157 9.50 -1.43 -3.27
CA LEU A 157 9.06 -1.60 -4.65
C LEU A 157 8.27 -0.37 -5.10
N GLY A 158 8.62 0.18 -6.26
CA GLY A 158 8.02 1.42 -6.72
C GLY A 158 8.45 1.90 -8.10
N ALA A 159 8.27 3.20 -8.31
CA ALA A 159 8.90 3.97 -9.36
C ALA A 159 10.30 4.48 -8.92
N PRO A 160 11.20 4.79 -9.86
CA PRO A 160 12.51 5.35 -9.53
C PRO A 160 12.40 6.69 -8.78
N PHE A 161 13.28 6.91 -7.81
CA PHE A 161 13.31 8.13 -6.98
C PHE A 161 13.86 9.37 -7.73
N THR A 162 14.30 9.19 -8.97
CA THR A 162 14.89 10.28 -9.75
C THR A 162 13.81 11.25 -10.24
N PRO A 163 13.88 12.55 -9.88
CA PRO A 163 12.88 13.52 -10.26
C PRO A 163 12.85 13.68 -11.79
N SER A 164 11.74 13.31 -12.42
CA SER A 164 11.42 13.85 -13.74
C SER A 164 10.91 15.28 -13.55
N LYS A 165 11.40 16.22 -14.38
CA LYS A 165 11.06 17.65 -14.29
C LYS A 165 9.53 17.82 -14.14
N GLY A 166 9.10 18.47 -13.06
CA GLY A 166 7.70 18.85 -12.82
C GLY A 166 6.82 17.83 -12.08
N LYS A 167 7.35 16.68 -11.64
CA LYS A 167 6.56 15.62 -10.98
C LYS A 167 6.97 15.33 -9.53
N ALA A 168 7.36 16.36 -8.78
CA ALA A 168 7.83 16.23 -7.40
C ALA A 168 6.82 15.55 -6.46
N TRP A 169 5.52 15.83 -6.62
CA TRP A 169 4.48 15.19 -5.81
C TRP A 169 4.34 13.69 -6.09
N GLN A 170 4.60 13.25 -7.34
CA GLN A 170 4.59 11.82 -7.69
C GLN A 170 5.77 11.08 -7.05
N MET A 171 6.86 11.78 -6.74
CA MET A 171 8.02 11.19 -6.08
C MET A 171 7.71 10.81 -4.64
N LYS A 172 6.99 11.66 -3.90
CA LYS A 172 6.56 11.34 -2.53
C LYS A 172 5.73 10.06 -2.45
N GLU A 173 5.07 9.72 -3.55
CA GLU A 173 4.18 8.58 -3.70
C GLU A 173 4.78 7.51 -4.64
N ALA A 174 6.11 7.43 -4.77
CA ALA A 174 6.75 6.55 -5.74
C ALA A 174 6.65 5.06 -5.37
N LEU A 175 6.53 4.73 -4.07
CA LEU A 175 6.48 3.36 -3.60
C LEU A 175 5.04 2.80 -3.60
N TYR A 176 4.92 1.48 -3.76
CA TYR A 176 3.64 0.76 -3.62
C TYR A 176 3.73 -0.46 -2.68
N ALA A 177 4.92 -0.95 -2.37
CA ALA A 177 5.14 -2.00 -1.37
C ALA A 177 6.48 -1.78 -0.64
N ILE A 178 6.52 -2.06 0.65
CA ILE A 178 7.74 -2.08 1.47
C ILE A 178 7.67 -3.33 2.36
N ASP A 179 8.66 -4.19 2.26
CA ASP A 179 8.78 -5.39 3.08
C ASP A 179 10.03 -5.28 3.96
N ILE A 180 9.87 -5.55 5.25
CA ILE A 180 10.94 -5.57 6.24
C ILE A 180 10.97 -6.97 6.84
N VAL A 181 12.14 -7.60 6.80
CA VAL A 181 12.37 -8.94 7.32
C VAL A 181 13.50 -8.85 8.34
N LEU A 182 13.22 -9.28 9.56
CA LEU A 182 14.15 -9.33 10.66
C LEU A 182 14.38 -10.78 11.08
N ASP A 183 15.63 -11.17 11.20
CA ASP A 183 16.05 -12.46 11.72
C ASP A 183 16.47 -12.32 13.18
N THR A 184 15.68 -12.91 14.07
CA THR A 184 15.89 -12.85 15.52
C THR A 184 16.42 -14.16 16.08
N ARG A 185 16.80 -15.14 15.25
CA ARG A 185 17.26 -16.47 15.71
C ARG A 185 18.43 -16.39 16.69
N ASN A 186 19.33 -15.43 16.45
CA ASN A 186 20.54 -15.22 17.23
C ASN A 186 20.38 -14.12 18.30
N VAL A 187 19.19 -13.53 18.44
CA VAL A 187 18.92 -12.49 19.43
C VAL A 187 18.50 -13.14 20.75
N GLU A 188 19.07 -12.67 21.85
CA GLU A 188 18.70 -13.11 23.19
C GLU A 188 17.22 -12.81 23.48
N GLY A 189 16.51 -13.75 24.11
CA GLY A 189 15.09 -13.60 24.41
C GLY A 189 14.14 -13.79 23.20
N THR A 190 14.62 -14.26 22.04
CA THR A 190 13.73 -14.59 20.91
C THR A 190 12.68 -15.65 21.27
N CYS A 191 11.47 -15.51 20.71
CA CYS A 191 10.40 -16.50 20.84
C CYS A 191 10.46 -17.59 19.76
N ALA A 192 11.52 -17.61 18.94
CA ALA A 192 11.75 -18.65 17.96
C ALA A 192 11.79 -20.04 18.62
N SER A 193 11.14 -21.02 18.01
CA SER A 193 11.28 -22.41 18.47
C SER A 193 12.70 -22.85 18.19
N LYS A 194 13.55 -22.93 19.24
CA LYS A 194 14.87 -23.56 19.12
C LYS A 194 14.63 -25.00 18.71
N ARG A 195 14.78 -25.31 17.42
CA ARG A 195 14.74 -26.68 16.91
C ARG A 195 15.90 -27.42 17.57
N GLY A 196 15.62 -28.01 18.73
CA GLY A 196 16.62 -28.62 19.59
C GLY A 196 17.37 -29.69 18.82
N ALA A 197 18.68 -29.70 18.97
CA ALA A 197 19.62 -30.69 18.44
C ALA A 197 19.43 -32.11 19.05
N GLY A 198 18.19 -32.53 19.30
CA GLY A 198 17.88 -33.78 19.99
C GLY A 198 16.45 -34.31 19.81
N VAL A 199 15.60 -33.70 18.98
CA VAL A 199 14.29 -34.29 18.65
C VAL A 199 14.43 -35.06 17.33
N SER A 200 14.80 -36.32 17.51
CA SER A 200 14.72 -37.43 16.56
C SER A 200 13.52 -37.35 15.61
N ASP A 201 13.76 -37.74 14.35
CA ASP A 201 12.85 -38.02 13.23
C ASP A 201 11.68 -38.99 13.55
N ALA A 202 10.90 -38.73 14.59
CA ALA A 202 9.89 -39.64 15.09
C ALA A 202 8.54 -38.95 15.32
N ALA A 203 8.09 -38.15 14.35
CA ALA A 203 6.67 -37.82 14.15
C ALA A 203 6.41 -37.17 12.77
N LEU A 204 7.08 -37.61 11.70
CA LEU A 204 6.67 -37.27 10.33
C LEU A 204 5.49 -38.19 9.91
N GLY A 205 4.42 -38.12 10.70
CA GLY A 205 3.18 -38.84 10.46
C GLY A 205 2.39 -38.15 9.35
N ASN A 206 2.38 -38.78 8.18
CA ASN A 206 1.29 -38.75 7.20
C ASN A 206 0.60 -37.39 6.95
N ASP A 207 1.19 -36.57 6.08
CA ASP A 207 0.39 -35.79 5.14
C ASP A 207 1.08 -35.70 3.77
N LYS A 208 1.35 -36.89 3.20
CA LYS A 208 1.54 -37.03 1.75
C LYS A 208 0.19 -36.90 1.07
N ARG A 209 -0.25 -35.67 0.78
CA ARG A 209 -1.31 -35.43 -0.21
C ARG A 209 -0.92 -34.33 -1.21
N SER A 210 -0.16 -34.78 -2.22
CA SER A 210 -0.33 -34.43 -3.63
C SER A 210 -0.88 -33.02 -3.92
N ARG A 211 -0.01 -32.07 -4.31
CA ARG A 211 -0.48 -30.86 -5.01
C ARG A 211 0.27 -30.63 -6.31
N LYS A 212 -0.34 -31.16 -7.38
CA LYS A 212 0.00 -30.96 -8.78
C LYS A 212 -0.69 -29.68 -9.28
N ARG A 213 0.13 -28.73 -9.75
CA ARG A 213 -0.07 -27.73 -10.84
C ARG A 213 -1.29 -26.77 -10.86
N ARG A 214 -0.97 -25.58 -11.41
CA ARG A 214 -1.80 -24.49 -12.01
C ARG A 214 -2.16 -23.38 -11.03
N ALA A 215 -1.46 -22.24 -11.11
CA ALA A 215 -1.65 -21.13 -12.06
C ALA A 215 -2.79 -20.20 -11.63
N HIS A 216 -2.50 -18.90 -11.61
CA HIS A 216 -3.40 -17.77 -11.33
C HIS A 216 -3.87 -17.65 -9.88
N ARG A 217 -3.07 -16.99 -9.03
CA ARG A 217 -3.62 -16.18 -7.94
C ARG A 217 -3.37 -14.72 -8.22
N THR A 218 -4.43 -14.11 -8.71
CA THR A 218 -4.68 -12.68 -8.76
C THR A 218 -4.49 -12.08 -7.36
N LEU A 219 -3.69 -11.01 -7.30
CA LEU A 219 -3.59 -10.10 -6.18
C LEU A 219 -4.98 -9.54 -5.86
N SER A 220 -5.69 -10.18 -4.94
CA SER A 220 -6.88 -9.63 -4.31
C SER A 220 -6.52 -9.36 -2.86
N SER A 221 -6.52 -8.07 -2.50
CA SER A 221 -6.35 -7.60 -1.13
C SER A 221 -7.39 -8.24 -0.23
N GLY A 222 -6.94 -8.92 0.82
CA GLY A 222 -7.80 -9.43 1.89
C GLY A 222 -7.55 -10.90 2.20
N MET A 223 -6.94 -11.13 3.36
CA MET A 223 -6.99 -12.38 4.11
C MET A 223 -6.28 -13.60 3.50
N ALA A 224 -4.97 -13.65 3.67
CA ALA A 224 -4.30 -14.87 4.14
C ALA A 224 -2.86 -14.48 4.49
N VAL A 225 -2.52 -14.43 5.79
CA VAL A 225 -1.14 -14.66 6.20
C VAL A 225 -0.73 -15.94 5.49
N SER A 226 0.26 -15.86 4.61
CA SER A 226 0.65 -17.03 3.84
C SER A 226 1.10 -18.10 4.82
N THR A 227 0.74 -19.37 4.61
CA THR A 227 1.28 -20.46 5.44
C THR A 227 2.81 -20.47 5.45
N ALA A 228 3.44 -19.90 4.42
CA ALA A 228 4.88 -19.67 4.38
C ALA A 228 5.35 -18.68 5.45
N ASP A 229 4.63 -17.59 5.66
CA ASP A 229 4.99 -16.54 6.64
C ASP A 229 4.86 -17.06 8.07
N ALA A 230 3.86 -17.91 8.33
CA ALA A 230 3.71 -18.58 9.63
C ALA A 230 4.90 -19.52 9.92
N MET A 231 5.32 -20.33 8.94
CA MET A 231 6.49 -21.22 9.10
C MET A 231 7.79 -20.43 9.29
N THR A 232 7.96 -19.29 8.63
CA THR A 232 9.16 -18.46 8.85
C THR A 232 9.14 -17.79 10.22
N ALA A 233 7.96 -17.36 10.68
CA ALA A 233 7.79 -16.77 12.01
C ALA A 233 8.19 -17.75 13.13
N GLU A 234 7.78 -19.01 13.04
CA GLU A 234 8.19 -20.05 14.01
C GLU A 234 9.72 -20.22 14.11
N ASN A 235 10.44 -19.95 13.02
CA ASN A 235 11.89 -20.00 12.95
C ASN A 235 12.57 -18.68 13.37
N GLY A 236 11.86 -17.73 13.98
CA GLY A 236 12.45 -16.47 14.45
C GLY A 236 12.59 -15.40 13.38
N ILE A 237 11.84 -15.50 12.27
CA ILE A 237 11.80 -14.44 11.26
C ILE A 237 10.58 -13.56 11.51
N VAL A 238 10.79 -12.28 11.81
CA VAL A 238 9.71 -11.30 11.93
C VAL A 238 9.57 -10.56 10.61
N THR A 239 8.35 -10.54 10.06
CA THR A 239 8.06 -9.88 8.78
C THR A 239 7.05 -8.78 8.99
N LEU A 240 7.40 -7.57 8.53
CA LEU A 240 6.54 -6.40 8.52
C LEU A 240 6.37 -5.93 7.08
N ARG A 241 5.14 -5.94 6.59
CA ARG A 241 4.81 -5.57 5.21
C ARG A 241 3.90 -4.36 5.17
N PHE A 242 4.24 -3.43 4.31
CA PHE A 242 3.44 -2.27 3.96
C PHE A 242 3.00 -2.41 2.52
N ILE A 243 1.70 -2.39 2.29
CA ILE A 243 1.11 -2.41 0.95
C ILE A 243 0.25 -1.17 0.80
N ARG A 244 0.48 -0.41 -0.26
CA ARG A 244 -0.26 0.83 -0.47
C ARG A 244 -1.73 0.56 -0.78
N ARG A 245 -2.65 1.28 -0.13
CA ARG A 245 -4.10 1.11 -0.34
C ARG A 245 -4.62 1.87 -1.56
N SER A 246 -4.08 3.05 -1.81
CA SER A 246 -4.47 3.90 -2.93
C SER A 246 -3.51 3.73 -4.11
N ALA A 247 -4.03 3.74 -5.34
CA ALA A 247 -3.19 4.01 -6.50
C ALA A 247 -2.57 5.40 -6.31
N ALA A 248 -1.29 5.58 -6.67
CA ALA A 248 -0.62 6.87 -6.63
C ALA A 248 -1.54 7.95 -7.20
N HIS A 249 -1.71 9.06 -6.46
CA HIS A 249 -2.73 10.08 -6.67
C HIS A 249 -2.84 10.37 -8.16
N GLN A 250 -3.86 9.83 -8.83
CA GLN A 250 -4.10 10.23 -10.20
C GLN A 250 -4.67 11.64 -10.15
N PRO A 251 -4.10 12.60 -10.90
CA PRO A 251 -4.70 13.92 -10.96
C PRO A 251 -6.15 13.76 -11.41
N TRP A 252 -7.06 14.54 -10.81
CA TRP A 252 -8.51 14.37 -10.98
C TRP A 252 -8.91 14.22 -12.46
N PHE A 253 -8.23 14.90 -13.38
CA PHE A 253 -8.50 14.80 -14.81
C PHE A 253 -8.36 13.38 -15.36
N ILE A 254 -7.44 12.55 -14.87
CA ILE A 254 -7.32 11.14 -15.33
C ILE A 254 -8.49 10.33 -14.76
N ARG A 255 -8.79 10.52 -13.47
CA ARG A 255 -9.92 9.85 -12.78
C ARG A 255 -11.25 10.16 -13.48
N TYR A 256 -11.40 11.37 -14.01
CA TYR A 256 -12.61 11.82 -14.69
C TYR A 256 -12.44 11.95 -16.22
N TYR A 257 -11.35 11.46 -16.81
CA TYR A 257 -11.08 11.65 -18.25
C TYR A 257 -12.19 11.02 -19.09
N THR A 258 -12.50 9.74 -18.83
CA THR A 258 -13.54 9.01 -19.55
C THR A 258 -14.92 9.67 -19.42
N PRO A 259 -15.43 10.02 -18.21
CA PRO A 259 -16.71 10.71 -18.12
C PRO A 259 -16.68 12.11 -18.74
N ILE A 260 -15.57 12.85 -18.67
CA ILE A 260 -15.43 14.17 -19.32
C ILE A 260 -15.48 14.02 -20.85
N VAL A 261 -14.71 13.08 -21.42
CA VAL A 261 -14.73 12.80 -22.87
C VAL A 261 -16.11 12.34 -23.32
N PHE A 262 -16.74 11.43 -22.58
CA PHE A 262 -18.09 10.97 -22.88
C PHE A 262 -19.10 12.14 -22.85
N ALA A 263 -19.07 12.97 -21.82
CA ALA A 263 -19.92 14.16 -21.73
C ALA A 263 -19.66 15.14 -22.89
N THR A 264 -18.40 15.35 -23.26
CA THR A 264 -18.01 16.24 -24.37
C THR A 264 -18.51 15.71 -25.72
N ILE A 265 -18.33 14.41 -26.00
CA ILE A 265 -18.85 13.75 -27.20
C ILE A 265 -20.38 13.83 -27.23
N PHE A 266 -21.04 13.56 -26.10
CA PHE A 266 -22.50 13.58 -26.01
C PHE A 266 -23.07 14.99 -26.24
N ILE A 267 -22.46 16.03 -25.68
CA ILE A 267 -22.85 17.43 -25.90
C ILE A 267 -22.66 17.82 -27.37
N MET A 268 -21.49 17.49 -27.95
CA MET A 268 -21.22 17.78 -29.38
C MET A 268 -22.20 17.06 -30.31
N TYR A 269 -22.52 15.79 -30.01
CA TYR A 269 -23.54 15.03 -30.76
C TYR A 269 -24.92 15.69 -30.65
N ARG A 270 -25.34 16.09 -29.44
CA ARG A 270 -26.61 16.81 -29.21
C ARG A 270 -26.67 18.13 -29.98
N MET A 271 -25.58 18.89 -30.02
CA MET A 271 -25.49 20.16 -30.78
C MET A 271 -25.53 19.93 -32.30
N ALA A 272 -24.83 18.91 -32.82
CA ALA A 272 -24.87 18.57 -34.24
C ALA A 272 -26.26 18.08 -34.66
N HIS A 273 -26.88 17.24 -33.84
CA HIS A 273 -28.22 16.72 -34.09
C HIS A 273 -29.28 17.84 -34.05
N SER A 274 -29.22 18.76 -33.07
CA SER A 274 -30.15 19.90 -33.03
C SER A 274 -29.96 20.84 -34.23
N PHE A 275 -28.73 21.04 -34.70
CA PHE A 275 -28.45 21.82 -35.91
C PHE A 275 -28.98 21.15 -37.19
N SER A 276 -28.83 19.83 -37.32
CA SER A 276 -29.39 19.07 -38.44
C SER A 276 -30.92 19.08 -38.45
N TYR A 277 -31.57 18.93 -37.29
CA TYR A 277 -33.04 19.02 -37.19
C TYR A 277 -33.57 20.42 -37.52
N THR A 278 -32.89 21.48 -37.06
CA THR A 278 -33.30 22.85 -37.37
C THR A 278 -33.09 23.20 -38.85
N ARG A 279 -32.09 22.61 -39.52
CA ARG A 279 -31.95 22.73 -40.98
C ARG A 279 -33.01 21.92 -41.73
N ALA A 280 -33.29 20.68 -41.32
CA ALA A 280 -34.32 19.85 -41.93
C ALA A 280 -35.72 20.47 -41.81
N ALA A 281 -36.03 21.12 -40.69
CA ALA A 281 -37.29 21.83 -40.48
C ALA A 281 -37.41 23.09 -41.35
N LYS A 282 -36.31 23.75 -41.70
CA LYS A 282 -36.29 24.91 -42.60
C LYS A 282 -36.32 24.55 -44.09
N SER A 283 -35.87 23.35 -44.46
CA SER A 283 -35.91 22.87 -45.84
C SER A 283 -37.21 22.17 -46.23
N SER A 284 -38.16 22.00 -45.31
CA SER A 284 -39.49 21.52 -45.67
C SER A 284 -40.20 22.62 -46.48
N PRO A 285 -40.47 22.41 -47.78
CA PRO A 285 -41.21 23.37 -48.57
C PRO A 285 -42.59 23.51 -47.93
N ARG A 286 -43.00 24.76 -47.70
CA ARG A 286 -44.37 25.09 -47.34
C ARG A 286 -45.25 24.54 -48.45
N SER A 287 -45.90 23.40 -48.20
CA SER A 287 -46.91 22.85 -49.10
C SER A 287 -48.10 23.81 -49.05
N GLU A 288 -48.10 24.79 -49.96
CA GLU A 288 -49.31 25.48 -50.36
C GLU A 288 -50.22 24.46 -51.05
N SER A 289 -50.98 23.75 -50.23
CA SER A 289 -52.17 23.01 -50.65
C SER A 289 -53.27 24.03 -50.89
N SER A 290 -53.33 24.53 -52.12
CA SER A 290 -54.44 25.31 -52.63
C SER A 290 -55.53 24.39 -53.19
N GLY A 291 -56.73 24.48 -52.63
CA GLY A 291 -57.97 24.20 -53.34
C GLY A 291 -58.45 22.74 -53.34
N GLY A 292 -59.58 22.51 -52.68
CA GLY A 292 -60.34 21.27 -52.83
C GLY A 292 -61.28 20.99 -51.66
N GLU A 293 -62.34 21.79 -51.54
CA GLU A 293 -63.53 21.43 -50.78
C GLU A 293 -64.00 20.02 -51.17
N THR A 294 -64.23 19.13 -50.20
CA THR A 294 -65.57 18.61 -49.87
C THR A 294 -65.51 17.54 -48.78
N ALA A 295 -66.35 17.77 -47.77
CA ALA A 295 -67.05 16.83 -46.89
C ALA A 295 -66.55 15.37 -46.81
N GLY A 296 -66.11 14.98 -45.61
CA GLY A 296 -65.81 13.59 -45.27
C GLY A 296 -65.67 13.41 -43.77
N ASP A 297 -66.82 13.31 -43.12
CA ASP A 297 -67.02 13.02 -41.70
C ASP A 297 -66.45 11.63 -41.31
N ALA A 298 -66.17 11.47 -40.02
CA ALA A 298 -65.95 10.23 -39.28
C ALA A 298 -64.62 9.45 -39.46
N GLY A 299 -63.88 9.26 -38.35
CA GLY A 299 -62.83 8.23 -38.28
C GLY A 299 -61.81 8.34 -37.14
N ARG A 300 -62.27 8.48 -35.88
CA ARG A 300 -61.41 8.56 -34.69
C ARG A 300 -60.98 7.18 -34.19
N ILE A 301 -59.93 6.55 -34.76
CA ILE A 301 -59.23 5.34 -34.24
C ILE A 301 -57.80 5.40 -34.87
N ALA A 302 -56.63 5.21 -34.25
CA ALA A 302 -56.21 4.43 -33.08
C ALA A 302 -54.99 5.07 -32.39
N LEU A 303 -54.89 4.90 -31.07
CA LEU A 303 -53.64 4.90 -30.32
C LEU A 303 -52.97 3.51 -30.45
N SER A 304 -51.78 3.45 -31.01
CA SER A 304 -50.76 2.42 -30.72
C SER A 304 -49.41 3.07 -31.04
N GLY A 305 -48.41 3.13 -30.17
CA GLY A 305 -48.00 2.21 -29.12
C GLY A 305 -46.63 1.68 -29.55
N CYS A 306 -45.55 2.17 -28.92
CA CYS A 306 -44.16 1.66 -28.86
C CYS A 306 -43.23 2.82 -28.46
N ASN A 307 -42.29 2.76 -27.52
CA ASN A 307 -41.87 1.70 -26.62
C ASN A 307 -41.02 2.39 -25.54
N SER A 308 -41.46 2.38 -24.28
CA SER A 308 -40.71 2.87 -23.12
C SER A 308 -39.91 1.71 -22.55
N ASN A 309 -38.61 1.67 -22.84
CA ASN A 309 -37.68 0.81 -22.11
C ASN A 309 -37.30 1.50 -20.80
N SER A 310 -37.98 1.14 -19.71
CA SER A 310 -37.46 1.28 -18.35
C SER A 310 -36.58 0.07 -18.05
N ILE A 311 -35.30 0.34 -17.75
CA ILE A 311 -34.45 -0.60 -17.03
C ILE A 311 -34.48 -0.10 -15.58
N ASP A 312 -35.13 -0.87 -14.70
CA ASP A 312 -35.01 -0.73 -13.26
C ASP A 312 -33.63 -1.24 -12.80
N THR A 313 -33.05 -0.47 -11.87
CA THR A 313 -32.01 -0.77 -10.85
C THR A 313 -31.04 -1.93 -11.05
#